data_AF-A0A845Z8E1-F1
#
_entry.id   AF-A0A845Z8E1-F1
#
_cell.length_a   1.000
_cell.length_b   1.000
_cell.length_c   1.000
_cell.angle_alpha   90.00
_cell.angle_beta   90.00
_cell.angle_gamma   90.00
#
_symmetry.space_group_name_H-M   'P 1'
#
loop_
_entity.id
_entity.type
_entity.pdbx_description
1 polymer ?
#
loop_
_entity_poly.entity_id
_entity_poly.type
_entity_poly.pdbx_seq_one_letter_code
_entity_poly.pdbx_strand_id
1 'polypeptide(L)' 'CLPLHIADLDLASSQTILVPNLKFFNKIEYQGDRLKESTPIKLKHNDLIAFYAENEGYNGKKLFRFVYYNRFLDPQG' A
#
# COMPACT_ATOMS: atom_id res chain seq x y z
N CYS A 1 13.17 9.73 7.07
CA CYS A 1 12.59 9.99 5.74
C CYS A 1 11.78 8.77 5.26
N LEU A 2 10.81 8.93 4.36
CA LEU A 2 10.33 7.79 3.55
C LEU A 2 11.44 7.41 2.56
N PRO A 3 11.65 6.11 2.29
CA PRO A 3 12.59 5.70 1.25
C PRO A 3 12.13 6.23 -0.11
N LEU A 4 13.09 6.45 -1.01
CA LEU A 4 12.81 6.93 -2.37
C LEU A 4 11.85 5.99 -3.12
N HIS A 5 11.90 4.70 -2.82
CA HIS A 5 11.05 3.66 -3.39
C HIS A 5 10.55 2.71 -2.29
N ILE A 6 9.23 2.61 -2.13
CA ILE A 6 8.60 1.80 -1.08
C ILE A 6 7.80 0.61 -1.62
N ALA A 7 7.19 0.76 -2.78
CA ALA A 7 6.45 -0.29 -3.49
C ALA A 7 6.17 0.15 -4.93
N ASP A 8 5.91 -0.82 -5.78
CA ASP A 8 5.35 -0.63 -7.12
C ASP A 8 3.86 -1.03 -7.14
N LEU A 9 3.12 -0.49 -8.11
CA LEU A 9 1.77 -0.95 -8.46
C LEU A 9 1.82 -1.52 -9.87
N ASP A 10 1.74 -2.84 -9.96
CA ASP A 10 1.63 -3.55 -11.24
C ASP A 10 0.17 -3.58 -11.67
N LEU A 11 -0.12 -2.83 -12.74
CA LEU A 11 -1.45 -2.73 -13.34
C LEU A 11 -1.59 -3.75 -14.48
N ALA A 12 -2.48 -4.72 -14.31
CA ALA A 12 -2.88 -5.66 -15.35
C ALA A 12 -4.36 -5.46 -15.71
N SER A 13 -4.79 -6.04 -16.83
CA SER A 13 -6.16 -5.88 -17.37
C SER A 13 -7.29 -6.24 -16.40
N SER A 14 -7.04 -7.10 -15.42
CA SER A 14 -8.05 -7.58 -14.46
C SER A 14 -7.66 -7.46 -12.99
N GLN A 15 -6.46 -6.94 -12.71
CA GLN A 15 -5.97 -6.86 -11.34
C GLN A 15 -4.91 -5.78 -11.19
N THR A 16 -4.81 -5.25 -9.98
CA THR A 16 -3.70 -4.41 -9.55
C THR A 16 -2.97 -5.16 -8.43
N ILE A 17 -1.65 -5.24 -8.53
CA ILE A 17 -0.81 -5.90 -7.54
C ILE A 17 0.07 -4.83 -6.90
N LEU A 18 0.00 -4.71 -5.58
CA LEU A 18 1.00 -3.98 -4.81
C LEU A 18 2.22 -4.87 -4.65
N VAL A 19 3.38 -4.40 -5.10
CA VAL A 19 4.65 -5.11 -4.99
C VAL A 19 5.52 -4.37 -3.97
N PRO A 20 5.57 -4.81 -2.70
CA PRO A 20 6.37 -4.16 -1.68
C PRO A 20 7.86 -4.21 -2.01
N ASN A 21 8.59 -3.13 -1.71
CA ASN A 21 10.05 -3.16 -1.78
C ASN A 21 10.61 -4.13 -0.73
N LEU A 22 11.52 -5.03 -1.15
CA LEU A 22 12.14 -6.04 -0.29
C LEU A 22 12.78 -5.49 1.01
N LYS A 23 13.28 -4.25 0.99
CA LYS A 23 13.94 -3.63 2.16
C LYS A 23 13.00 -2.82 3.03
N PHE A 24 11.85 -2.42 2.50
CA PHE A 24 10.97 -1.43 3.13
C PHE A 24 9.51 -1.88 3.24
N PHE A 25 9.19 -3.16 2.97
CA PHE A 25 7.84 -3.69 3.12
C PHE A 25 7.26 -3.44 4.51
N ASN A 26 8.11 -3.50 5.53
CA ASN A 26 7.73 -3.20 6.91
C ASN A 26 7.34 -1.73 7.13
N LYS A 27 7.41 -0.85 6.14
CA LYS A 27 6.89 0.53 6.20
C LYS A 27 5.52 0.66 5.53
N ILE A 28 4.89 -0.45 5.20
CA ILE A 28 3.57 -0.54 4.61
C ILE A 28 2.63 -1.22 5.60
N GLU A 29 1.43 -0.67 5.75
CA GLU A 29 0.29 -1.35 6.37
C GLU A 29 -0.78 -1.56 5.30
N TYR A 30 -1.33 -2.76 5.26
CA TYR A 30 -2.38 -3.17 4.36
C TYR A 30 -3.57 -3.64 5.20
N GLN A 31 -4.74 -3.04 4.97
CA GLN A 31 -5.97 -3.36 5.70
C GLN A 31 -5.87 -3.26 7.23
N GLY A 32 -4.98 -2.40 7.74
CA GLY A 32 -4.76 -2.23 9.18
C GLY A 32 -3.60 -3.05 9.74
N ASP A 33 -3.04 -3.98 8.96
CA ASP A 33 -1.92 -4.84 9.38
C ASP A 33 -0.61 -4.43 8.72
N ARG A 34 0.43 -4.24 9.54
CA ARG A 34 1.79 -3.93 9.07
C ARG A 34 2.38 -5.16 8.40
N LEU A 35 2.91 -4.99 7.18
CA LEU A 35 3.48 -6.12 6.44
C LEU A 35 4.69 -6.70 7.16
N LYS A 36 4.73 -8.03 7.24
CA LYS A 36 5.83 -8.81 7.84
C LYS A 36 6.77 -9.41 6.79
N GLU A 37 6.36 -9.35 5.53
CA GLU A 37 7.09 -9.85 4.37
C GLU A 37 6.79 -8.98 3.15
N SER A 38 7.59 -9.15 2.10
CA SER A 38 7.49 -8.40 0.84
C SER A 38 6.67 -9.14 -0.23
N THR A 39 5.85 -10.10 0.17
CA THR A 39 4.99 -10.86 -0.74
C THR A 39 4.05 -9.91 -1.50
N PRO A 40 3.94 -10.03 -2.84
CA PRO A 40 3.01 -9.22 -3.62
C PRO A 40 1.56 -9.42 -3.18
N ILE A 41 0.81 -8.32 -3.13
CA ILE A 41 -0.57 -8.28 -2.63
C ILE A 41 -1.49 -7.89 -3.77
N LYS A 42 -2.43 -8.78 -4.11
CA LYS A 42 -3.50 -8.46 -5.05
C LYS A 42 -4.51 -7.53 -4.38
N LEU A 43 -4.60 -6.30 -4.87
CA LEU A 43 -5.52 -5.30 -4.35
C LEU A 43 -6.95 -5.54 -4.83
N LYS A 44 -7.89 -5.35 -3.91
CA LYS A 44 -9.34 -5.41 -4.07
C LYS A 44 -9.93 -4.03 -3.86
N HIS A 45 -11.11 -3.82 -4.43
CA HIS A 45 -11.84 -2.55 -4.29
C HIS A 45 -12.01 -2.18 -2.81
N ASN A 46 -11.69 -0.93 -2.49
CA ASN A 46 -11.65 -0.33 -1.14
C ASN A 46 -10.54 -0.82 -0.22
N ASP A 47 -9.48 -1.45 -0.76
CA ASP A 47 -8.33 -1.78 0.05
C ASP A 47 -7.62 -0.52 0.57
N LEU A 48 -7.38 -0.49 1.88
CA LEU A 48 -6.64 0.57 2.53
C LEU A 48 -5.15 0.22 2.62
N ILE A 49 -4.31 1.11 2.13
CA ILE A 49 -2.86 1.01 2.18
C ILE A 49 -2.33 2.24 2.92
N ALA A 50 -1.44 2.05 3.89
CA ALA A 50 -0.80 3.14 4.60
C ALA A 50 0.72 3.02 4.58
N PHE A 51 1.41 4.16 4.54
CA PHE A 51 2.86 4.24 4.52
C PHE A 51 3.41 5.02 5.72
N TYR A 52 4.51 4.53 6.30
CA TYR A 52 5.17 5.11 7.47
C TYR A 52 6.55 5.69 7.10
N ALA A 53 6.83 6.94 7.46
CA ALA A 53 8.20 7.46 7.40
C ALA A 53 8.97 7.06 8.65
N GLU A 54 10.27 6.80 8.49
CA GLU A 54 11.16 6.79 9.64
C GLU A 54 11.49 8.22 10.05
N ASN A 55 11.09 8.58 11.25
CA ASN A 55 11.75 9.52 12.16
C ASN A 55 10.78 9.62 13.33
N GLU A 56 11.24 9.19 14.50
CA GLU A 56 10.50 9.06 15.75
C GLU A 56 10.10 10.42 16.37
N GLY A 57 9.70 11.40 15.55
CA GLY A 57 9.29 12.73 15.99
C GLY A 57 7.78 13.00 15.95
N TYR A 58 6.99 12.14 15.29
CA TYR A 58 5.54 12.27 15.18
C TYR A 58 4.84 10.95 15.55
N ASN A 59 5.00 10.47 16.79
CA ASN A 59 4.18 9.42 17.43
C ASN A 59 3.77 8.21 16.54
N GLY A 60 4.66 7.69 15.69
CA GLY A 60 4.34 6.54 14.82
C GLY A 60 3.10 6.73 13.94
N LYS A 61 2.71 7.96 13.63
CA LYS A 61 1.47 8.26 12.90
C LYS A 61 1.63 7.89 11.42
N LYS A 62 0.63 7.16 10.90
CA LYS A 62 0.46 6.89 9.46
C LYS A 62 0.48 8.22 8.71
N LEU A 63 1.41 8.41 7.80
CA LEU A 63 1.57 9.69 7.11
C LEU A 63 0.69 9.78 5.88
N PHE A 64 0.68 8.71 5.09
CA PHE A 64 -0.09 8.64 3.87
C PHE A 64 -1.00 7.42 3.94
N ARG A 65 -2.28 7.62 3.64
CA ARG A 65 -3.27 6.57 3.48
C ARG A 65 -3.87 6.68 2.09
N PHE A 66 -3.91 5.55 1.40
CA PHE A 66 -4.46 5.40 0.07
C PHE A 66 -5.58 4.38 0.13
N VAL A 67 -6.66 4.65 -0.58
CA VAL A 67 -7.73 3.67 -0.81
C VAL A 67 -7.66 3.27 -2.27
N TYR A 68 -7.47 1.97 -2.52
CA TYR A 68 -7.50 1.46 -3.89
C TYR A 68 -8.95 1.32 -4.35
N TYR A 69 -9.33 2.17 -5.31
CA TYR A 69 -10.67 2.18 -5.88
C TYR A 69 -10.67 1.59 -7.28
N ASN A 70 -11.24 0.39 -7.44
CA ASN A 70 -11.39 -0.24 -8.74
C ASN A 70 -12.71 0.17 -9.40
N ARG A 71 -12.64 0.96 -10.49
CA ARG A 71 -13.81 1.45 -11.23
C ARG A 71 -14.58 0.37 -12.00
N PHE A 72 -14.00 -0.79 -12.28
CA PHE A 72 -14.74 -1.89 -12.94
C PHE A 72 -15.90 -2.44 -12.10
N LEU A 73 -15.92 -2.14 -10.79
CA LEU A 73 -16.95 -2.55 -9.85
C LEU A 73 -17.83 -1.38 -9.39
N ASP A 74 -17.66 -0.20 -9.99
CA ASP A 74 -18.52 0.95 -9.73
C ASP A 74 -19.80 0.82 -10.57
N PRO A 75 -21.00 0.82 -9.95
CA PRO A 75 -22.26 0.77 -10.68
C PRO A 75 -22.58 2.04 -11.49
N GLN A 76 -21.79 3.11 -11.37
CA GLN A 76 -21.99 4.38 -12.09
C GLN A 76 -21.02 4.57 -13.27
N GLY A 77 -20.94 3.58 -14.16
CA GLY A 77 -20.26 3.72 -15.45
C GLY A 77 -20.76 4.93 -16.26
#